data_AF-R7Q005-F1
#
_entry.id   AF-R7Q005-F1
#
_cell.length_a   1.000
_cell.length_b   1.000
_cell.length_c   1.000
_cell.angle_alpha   90.00
_cell.angle_beta   90.00
_cell.angle_gamma   90.00
#
_symmetry.space_group_name_H-M   'P 1'
#
loop_
_entity.id
_entity.type
_entity.pdbx_description
1 polymer ?
#
loop_
_entity_poly.entity_id
_entity_poly.type
_entity_poly.pdbx_seq_one_letter_code
_entity_poly.pdbx_strand_id
1 'polypeptide(L)'
;MFSISEVVGKLGSMPQIVSVYIPDESDIRTFYEEESRVSTMSDMPMENEAMAVSKSRKHHLIVVFTEGLENSPHHEVVMKDGDGNLVGWDVPPGLEYEVEGRDDLVWMSEDFVIDPSAMEGEIRVVLVAQRLTVIGEDDGVRDPVAMFPSPSTDMMIRERYGITLDSRCATAIVGFDEV
;
A
#
# COMPACT_ATOMS: atom_id res chain seq x y z
N MET A 1 19.26 18.82 -8.35
CA MET A 1 19.98 17.53 -8.34
C MET A 1 19.26 16.69 -7.32
N PHE A 2 18.69 15.55 -7.72
CA PHE A 2 17.96 14.69 -6.79
C PHE A 2 18.91 14.10 -5.73
N SER A 3 18.45 14.04 -4.49
CA SER A 3 19.18 13.45 -3.36
C SER A 3 18.24 12.55 -2.56
N ILE A 4 18.39 11.24 -2.74
CA ILE A 4 17.62 10.26 -1.96
C ILE A 4 17.84 10.43 -0.44
N SER A 5 19.03 10.89 -0.03
CA SER A 5 19.34 11.15 1.37
C SER A 5 18.54 12.33 1.95
N GLU A 6 18.19 13.33 1.14
CA GLU A 6 17.31 14.43 1.59
C GLU A 6 15.88 13.94 1.80
N VAL A 7 15.38 13.07 0.91
CA VAL A 7 14.06 12.42 1.05
C VAL A 7 14.01 11.56 2.32
N VAL A 8 15.06 10.76 2.55
CA VAL A 8 15.21 9.97 3.79
C VAL A 8 15.23 10.86 5.02
N GLY A 9 15.99 11.97 4.98
CA GLY A 9 16.05 12.94 6.08
C GLY A 9 14.70 13.60 6.37
N LYS A 10 13.93 13.93 5.33
CA LYS A 10 12.58 14.49 5.46
C LYS A 10 11.62 13.50 6.11
N LEU A 11 11.50 12.30 5.55
CA LEU A 11 10.63 11.25 6.11
C LEU A 11 11.04 10.89 7.54
N GLY A 12 12.34 10.71 7.79
CA GLY A 12 12.85 10.39 9.13
C GLY A 12 12.69 11.50 10.17
N SER A 13 12.33 12.73 9.76
CA SER A 13 12.02 13.83 10.69
C SER A 13 10.55 13.86 11.13
N MET A 14 9.69 13.06 10.50
CA MET A 14 8.27 13.01 10.80
C MET A 14 8.01 12.20 12.09
N PRO A 15 7.19 12.69 13.04
CA PRO A 15 7.01 12.06 14.35
C PRO A 15 6.53 10.61 14.30
N GLN A 16 5.74 10.25 13.29
CA GLN A 16 5.18 8.91 13.11
C GLN A 16 6.14 7.94 12.44
N ILE A 17 7.26 8.41 11.88
CA ILE A 17 8.26 7.58 11.20
C ILE A 17 9.32 7.13 12.21
N VAL A 18 9.49 5.82 12.32
CA VAL A 18 10.44 5.18 13.23
C VAL A 18 11.80 5.05 12.56
N SER A 19 11.82 4.61 11.30
CA SER A 19 13.04 4.45 10.52
C SER A 19 12.74 4.42 9.03
N VAL A 20 13.76 4.78 8.24
CA VAL A 20 13.74 4.76 6.79
C VAL A 20 15.03 4.11 6.31
N TYR A 21 14.92 3.13 5.42
CA TYR A 21 16.06 2.43 4.82
C TYR A 21 16.03 2.56 3.31
N ILE A 22 17.21 2.67 2.71
CA ILE A 22 17.39 2.55 1.27
C ILE A 22 17.73 1.08 1.00
N PRO A 23 16.82 0.27 0.43
CA PRO A 23 17.13 -1.09 0.06
C PRO A 23 18.12 -1.13 -1.10
N ASP A 24 18.99 -2.13 -1.12
CA ASP A 24 19.74 -2.43 -2.33
C ASP A 24 18.85 -3.16 -3.37
N GLU A 25 19.32 -3.26 -4.61
CA GLU A 25 18.56 -3.90 -5.69
C GLU A 25 18.25 -5.38 -5.40
N SER A 26 19.12 -6.05 -4.63
CA SER A 26 18.91 -7.46 -4.29
C SER A 26 17.83 -7.64 -3.22
N ASP A 27 17.80 -6.76 -2.22
CA ASP A 27 16.80 -6.71 -1.17
C ASP A 27 15.42 -6.48 -1.77
N ILE A 28 15.27 -5.40 -2.56
CA ILE A 28 13.97 -5.04 -3.14
C ILE A 28 13.44 -6.12 -4.09
N ARG A 29 14.32 -6.73 -4.90
CA ARG A 29 13.95 -7.87 -5.76
C ARG A 29 13.44 -9.04 -4.92
N THR A 30 14.13 -9.36 -3.82
CA THR A 30 13.79 -10.48 -2.94
C THR A 30 12.42 -10.25 -2.28
N PHE A 31 12.15 -9.04 -1.79
CA PHE A 31 10.86 -8.71 -1.19
C PHE A 31 9.71 -8.82 -2.20
N TYR A 32 9.91 -8.34 -3.43
CA TYR A 32 8.90 -8.49 -4.49
C TYR A 32 8.70 -9.93 -4.97
N GLU A 33 9.74 -10.75 -4.96
CA GLU A 33 9.62 -12.18 -5.27
C GLU A 33 8.80 -12.91 -4.20
N GLU A 34 9.01 -12.60 -2.92
CA GLU A 34 8.20 -13.16 -1.84
C GLU A 34 6.74 -12.69 -1.92
N GLU A 35 6.52 -11.38 -2.11
CA GLU A 35 5.18 -10.82 -2.21
C GLU A 35 4.39 -11.40 -3.39
N SER A 36 5.07 -11.73 -4.49
CA SER A 36 4.42 -12.33 -5.67
C SER A 36 3.85 -13.74 -5.43
N ARG A 37 4.22 -14.39 -4.32
CA ARG A 37 3.72 -15.72 -3.92
C ARG A 37 2.49 -15.66 -3.02
N VAL A 38 2.16 -14.46 -2.53
CA VAL A 38 0.99 -14.25 -1.68
C VAL A 38 -0.27 -14.50 -2.51
N SER A 39 -1.21 -15.25 -1.94
CA SER A 39 -2.48 -15.60 -2.58
C SER A 39 -3.59 -15.66 -1.54
N THR A 40 -4.84 -15.62 -1.99
CA THR A 40 -5.99 -15.75 -1.10
C THR A 40 -6.21 -17.22 -0.70
N MET A 41 -6.85 -17.44 0.44
CA MET A 41 -7.16 -18.78 0.95
C MET A 41 -8.37 -19.44 0.25
N SER A 42 -9.08 -18.75 -0.65
CA SER A 42 -10.43 -19.12 -1.11
C SER A 42 -10.57 -19.25 -2.63
N ASP A 43 -9.49 -19.54 -3.35
CA ASP A 43 -9.44 -19.58 -4.83
C ASP A 43 -9.88 -18.27 -5.54
N MET A 44 -10.19 -17.21 -4.79
CA MET A 44 -10.53 -15.91 -5.34
C MET A 44 -9.26 -15.28 -5.90
N PRO A 45 -9.25 -14.89 -7.19
CA PRO A 45 -8.08 -14.23 -7.78
C PRO A 45 -7.73 -12.97 -7.00
N MET A 46 -6.42 -12.73 -6.86
CA MET A 46 -5.89 -11.51 -6.24
C MET A 46 -4.88 -10.84 -7.17
N GLU A 47 -5.02 -9.53 -7.31
CA GLU A 47 -4.10 -8.67 -8.02
C GLU A 47 -3.46 -7.69 -7.05
N ASN A 48 -2.16 -7.79 -6.87
CA ASN A 48 -1.42 -6.82 -6.07
C ASN A 48 -0.98 -5.63 -6.96
N GLU A 49 -1.93 -4.75 -7.29
CA GLU A 49 -1.65 -3.52 -8.06
C GLU A 49 -0.66 -2.62 -7.31
N ALA A 50 -0.73 -2.59 -5.97
CA ALA A 50 0.21 -1.85 -5.14
C ALA A 50 1.67 -2.27 -5.39
N MET A 51 1.91 -3.58 -5.42
CA MET A 51 3.20 -4.17 -5.77
C MET A 51 3.60 -3.81 -7.19
N ALA A 52 2.71 -3.97 -8.17
CA ALA A 52 3.02 -3.71 -9.57
C ALA A 52 3.45 -2.25 -9.81
N VAL A 53 2.70 -1.30 -9.24
CA VAL A 53 2.99 0.13 -9.35
C VAL A 53 4.27 0.48 -8.59
N SER A 54 4.43 0.05 -7.34
CA SER A 54 5.64 0.33 -6.55
C SER A 54 6.90 -0.25 -7.21
N LYS A 55 6.85 -1.49 -7.71
CA LYS A 55 7.95 -2.16 -8.41
C LYS A 55 8.37 -1.45 -9.70
N SER A 56 7.44 -0.77 -10.37
CA SER A 56 7.72 -0.04 -11.61
C SER A 56 8.54 1.25 -11.40
N ARG A 57 8.66 1.72 -10.16
CA ARG A 57 9.38 2.95 -9.81
C ARG A 57 10.89 2.76 -9.77
N LYS A 58 11.63 3.84 -10.00
CA LYS A 58 13.11 3.82 -10.03
C LYS A 58 13.75 3.74 -8.65
N HIS A 59 13.14 4.38 -7.65
CA HIS A 59 13.66 4.47 -6.30
C HIS A 59 12.68 3.81 -5.33
N HIS A 60 13.24 3.13 -4.33
CA HIS A 60 12.48 2.49 -3.26
C HIS A 60 13.04 2.91 -1.91
N LEU A 61 12.14 3.00 -0.93
CA LEU A 61 12.47 3.15 0.47
C LEU A 61 11.66 2.15 1.27
N ILE A 62 12.27 1.58 2.30
CA ILE A 62 11.55 0.85 3.35
C ILE A 62 11.26 1.84 4.45
N VAL A 63 9.99 2.04 4.78
CA VAL A 63 9.56 3.01 5.79
C VAL A 63 8.83 2.27 6.90
N VAL A 64 9.27 2.47 8.14
CA VAL A 64 8.65 1.92 9.35
C VAL A 64 7.96 3.05 10.10
N PHE A 65 6.69 2.88 10.48
CA PHE A 65 5.86 3.94 11.04
C PHE A 65 4.83 3.43 12.06
N THR A 66 4.27 4.31 12.91
CA THR A 66 3.34 3.90 14.00
C THR A 66 1.86 4.23 13.79
N GLU A 67 1.52 5.36 13.16
CA GLU A 67 0.13 5.88 13.10
C GLU A 67 -0.38 6.09 11.65
N GLY A 68 0.35 5.53 10.67
CA GLY A 68 0.17 5.78 9.23
C GLY A 68 1.39 6.46 8.62
N LEU A 69 1.56 6.38 7.29
CA LEU A 69 2.55 7.19 6.57
C LEU A 69 2.11 8.65 6.50
N GLU A 70 0.82 8.86 6.24
CA GLU A 70 0.13 10.14 6.26
C GLU A 70 -1.35 9.94 6.61
N ASN A 71 -2.02 11.01 7.06
CA ASN A 71 -3.42 10.97 7.49
C ASN A 71 -4.42 11.10 6.33
N SER A 72 -4.06 10.67 5.13
CA SER A 72 -4.97 10.69 3.98
C SER A 72 -5.79 9.39 3.94
N PRO A 73 -7.13 9.45 4.01
CA PRO A 73 -7.96 8.29 3.78
C PRO A 73 -7.70 7.74 2.37
N HIS A 74 -7.60 6.42 2.26
CA HIS A 74 -7.41 5.73 1.00
C HIS A 74 -7.88 4.29 1.15
N HIS A 75 -8.46 3.74 0.09
CA HIS A 75 -8.70 2.31 0.02
C HIS A 75 -7.37 1.59 -0.01
N GLU A 76 -7.26 0.48 0.73
CA GLU A 76 -6.15 -0.48 0.63
C GLU A 76 -6.59 -1.72 -0.16
N VAL A 77 -7.88 -2.05 -0.08
CA VAL A 77 -8.45 -3.25 -0.70
C VAL A 77 -9.74 -2.91 -1.44
N VAL A 78 -9.79 -3.26 -2.72
CA VAL A 78 -11.02 -3.18 -3.52
C VAL A 78 -11.32 -4.52 -4.18
N MET A 79 -12.56 -4.71 -4.60
CA MET A 79 -12.97 -5.83 -5.44
C MET A 79 -13.35 -5.29 -6.82
N LYS A 80 -12.86 -5.97 -7.85
CA LYS A 80 -13.19 -5.67 -9.25
C LYS A 80 -13.79 -6.90 -9.92
N ASP A 81 -14.68 -6.65 -10.87
CA ASP A 81 -15.25 -7.69 -11.73
C ASP A 81 -14.33 -8.04 -12.92
N GLY A 82 -14.79 -8.92 -13.81
CA GLY A 82 -13.99 -9.38 -14.97
C GLY A 82 -13.58 -8.26 -15.93
N ASP A 83 -14.37 -7.19 -16.00
CA ASP A 83 -14.13 -6.02 -16.85
C ASP A 83 -13.36 -4.89 -16.13
N GLY A 84 -13.12 -5.06 -14.82
CA GLY A 84 -12.40 -4.10 -13.99
C GLY A 84 -13.29 -3.06 -13.31
N ASN A 85 -14.62 -3.23 -13.35
CA ASN A 85 -15.55 -2.37 -12.63
C ASN A 85 -15.41 -2.57 -11.12
N LEU A 86 -15.52 -1.50 -10.35
CA LEU A 86 -15.50 -1.55 -8.89
C LEU A 86 -16.81 -2.17 -8.38
N VAL A 87 -16.71 -3.24 -7.61
CA VAL A 87 -17.87 -3.97 -7.07
C VAL A 87 -17.85 -4.09 -5.55
N GLY A 88 -16.73 -3.76 -4.91
CA GLY A 88 -16.62 -3.69 -3.47
C GLY A 88 -15.36 -2.95 -3.05
N TRP A 89 -15.36 -2.39 -1.86
CA TRP A 89 -14.25 -1.59 -1.33
C TRP A 89 -14.30 -1.56 0.19
N ASP A 90 -13.13 -1.37 0.79
CA ASP A 90 -12.99 -1.02 2.19
C ASP A 90 -13.46 0.42 2.46
N VAL A 91 -14.00 0.67 3.64
CA VAL A 91 -14.49 1.97 4.10
C VAL A 91 -13.63 2.40 5.29
N PRO A 92 -12.39 2.85 5.05
CA PRO A 92 -11.50 3.32 6.11
C PRO A 92 -12.04 4.61 6.75
N PRO A 93 -11.56 4.97 7.95
CA PRO A 93 -11.91 6.22 8.60
C PRO A 93 -11.68 7.42 7.68
N GLY A 94 -12.71 8.26 7.51
CA GLY A 94 -12.69 9.42 6.62
C GLY A 94 -13.28 9.20 5.22
N LEU A 95 -13.63 7.95 4.85
CA LEU A 95 -14.35 7.62 3.61
C LEU A 95 -15.81 7.19 3.84
N GLU A 96 -16.37 7.37 5.04
CA GLU A 96 -17.74 6.97 5.36
C GLU A 96 -18.79 7.71 4.51
N TYR A 97 -18.44 8.90 4.02
CA TYR A 97 -19.29 9.71 3.13
C TYR A 97 -19.62 8.98 1.80
N GLU A 98 -18.84 7.98 1.40
CA GLU A 98 -19.04 7.24 0.15
C GLU A 98 -20.21 6.27 0.23
N VAL A 99 -20.55 5.84 1.45
CA VAL A 99 -21.60 4.86 1.74
C VAL A 99 -22.78 5.48 2.49
N GLU A 100 -22.66 6.71 2.97
CA GLU A 100 -23.72 7.41 3.69
C GLU A 100 -24.98 7.56 2.82
N GLY A 101 -26.10 7.00 3.31
CA GLY A 101 -27.39 7.05 2.61
C GLY A 101 -27.54 6.09 1.43
N ARG A 102 -26.60 5.15 1.24
CA ARG A 102 -26.68 4.09 0.24
C ARG A 102 -27.31 2.83 0.85
N ASP A 103 -28.59 2.58 0.54
CA ASP A 103 -29.33 1.39 0.98
C ASP A 103 -29.15 0.18 0.04
N ASP A 104 -28.47 0.39 -1.10
CA ASP A 104 -28.22 -0.60 -2.15
C ASP A 104 -26.92 -1.39 -1.95
N LEU A 105 -26.09 -1.01 -0.97
CA LEU A 105 -24.85 -1.68 -0.63
C LEU A 105 -25.05 -2.80 0.39
N VAL A 106 -24.21 -3.83 0.30
CA VAL A 106 -24.18 -4.95 1.24
C VAL A 106 -22.86 -4.92 2.01
N TRP A 107 -22.93 -4.85 3.33
CA TRP A 107 -21.76 -4.93 4.22
C TRP A 107 -21.30 -6.39 4.35
N MET A 108 -20.03 -6.66 4.02
CA MET A 108 -19.38 -7.95 4.25
C MET A 108 -18.70 -8.03 5.62
N SER A 109 -18.14 -6.90 6.07
CA SER A 109 -17.52 -6.71 7.39
C SER A 109 -17.93 -5.33 7.94
N GLU A 110 -17.34 -4.91 9.06
CA GLU A 110 -17.60 -3.59 9.66
C GLU A 110 -17.11 -2.43 8.77
N ASP A 111 -16.17 -2.72 7.89
CA ASP A 111 -15.37 -1.76 7.12
C ASP A 111 -15.27 -2.15 5.64
N PHE A 112 -16.13 -3.04 5.13
CA PHE A 112 -16.11 -3.44 3.72
C PHE A 112 -17.50 -3.60 3.15
N VAL A 113 -17.74 -2.92 2.02
CA VAL A 113 -19.02 -2.93 1.31
C VAL A 113 -18.89 -3.54 -0.08
N ILE A 114 -20.02 -4.06 -0.56
CA ILE A 114 -20.19 -4.54 -1.93
C ILE A 114 -21.38 -3.83 -2.56
N ASP A 115 -21.28 -3.51 -3.85
CA ASP A 115 -22.39 -3.15 -4.72
C ASP A 115 -22.80 -4.38 -5.56
N PRO A 116 -23.88 -5.11 -5.19
CA PRO A 116 -24.30 -6.31 -5.93
C PRO A 116 -24.80 -5.99 -7.35
N SER A 117 -25.20 -4.74 -7.60
CA SER A 117 -25.72 -4.33 -8.91
C SER A 117 -24.61 -4.14 -9.95
N ALA A 118 -23.38 -3.93 -9.50
CA ALA A 118 -22.20 -3.77 -10.33
C ALA A 118 -21.49 -5.10 -10.65
N MET A 119 -21.95 -6.23 -10.10
CA MET A 119 -21.25 -7.51 -10.22
C MET A 119 -21.51 -8.22 -11.55
N GLU A 120 -20.50 -8.24 -12.43
CA GLU A 120 -20.52 -9.03 -13.67
C GLU A 120 -19.30 -9.96 -13.82
N GLY A 121 -19.53 -11.27 -13.89
CA GLY A 121 -18.45 -12.24 -14.14
C GLY A 121 -17.62 -12.61 -12.90
N GLU A 122 -16.34 -12.90 -13.10
CA GLU A 122 -15.43 -13.33 -12.03
C GLU A 122 -14.95 -12.13 -11.20
N ILE A 123 -15.10 -12.24 -9.88
CA ILE A 123 -14.71 -11.19 -8.94
C ILE A 123 -13.30 -11.48 -8.42
N ARG A 124 -12.47 -10.44 -8.38
CA ARG A 124 -11.09 -10.51 -7.86
C ARG A 124 -10.85 -9.46 -6.79
N VAL A 125 -9.98 -9.78 -5.84
CA VAL A 125 -9.47 -8.84 -4.84
C VAL A 125 -8.30 -8.08 -5.44
N VAL A 126 -8.26 -6.77 -5.22
CA VAL A 126 -7.20 -5.90 -5.72
C VAL A 126 -6.61 -5.12 -4.54
N LEU A 127 -5.32 -5.30 -4.30
CA LEU A 127 -4.56 -4.50 -3.33
C LEU A 127 -4.05 -3.24 -4.03
N VAL A 128 -4.44 -2.06 -3.55
CA VAL A 128 -4.15 -0.79 -4.21
C VAL A 128 -3.06 -0.02 -3.49
N ALA A 129 -2.23 0.72 -4.24
CA ALA A 129 -1.19 1.56 -3.65
C ALA A 129 -1.78 2.85 -3.09
N GLN A 130 -1.29 3.26 -1.92
CA GLN A 130 -1.51 4.62 -1.41
C GLN A 130 -0.64 5.60 -2.19
N ARG A 131 -1.22 6.67 -2.75
CA ARG A 131 -0.44 7.80 -3.26
C ARG A 131 -0.06 8.70 -2.11
N LEU A 132 1.22 9.06 -2.01
CA LEU A 132 1.73 9.87 -0.92
C LEU A 132 1.74 11.36 -1.28
N THR A 133 1.45 12.21 -0.30
CA THR A 133 1.55 13.68 -0.42
C THR A 133 2.63 14.29 0.47
N VAL A 134 3.16 13.52 1.41
CA VAL A 134 4.21 13.95 2.36
C VAL A 134 5.58 14.21 1.70
N ILE A 135 5.79 13.68 0.49
CA ILE A 135 6.94 13.95 -0.38
C ILE A 135 6.43 14.26 -1.79
N GLY A 136 7.11 15.12 -2.55
CA GLY A 136 6.65 15.52 -3.88
C GLY A 136 7.69 16.27 -4.70
N GLU A 137 7.26 17.01 -5.72
CA GLU A 137 8.18 17.62 -6.69
C GLU A 137 9.16 18.60 -6.07
N ASP A 138 8.76 19.31 -5.01
CA ASP A 138 9.62 20.21 -4.23
C ASP A 138 10.79 19.46 -3.54
N ASP A 139 10.66 18.15 -3.33
CA ASP A 139 11.70 17.27 -2.80
C ASP A 139 12.46 16.53 -3.92
N GLY A 140 12.17 16.85 -5.19
CA GLY A 140 12.69 16.13 -6.35
C GLY A 140 12.05 14.76 -6.56
N VAL A 141 10.86 14.52 -5.99
CA VAL A 141 10.13 13.25 -6.03
C VAL A 141 8.89 13.37 -6.95
N ARG A 142 8.70 12.40 -7.83
CA ARG A 142 7.52 12.25 -8.70
C ARG A 142 6.80 10.94 -8.42
N ASP A 143 5.48 11.01 -8.39
CA ASP A 143 4.55 9.88 -8.21
C ASP A 143 4.88 8.92 -7.05
N PRO A 144 5.06 9.43 -5.82
CA PRO A 144 5.35 8.56 -4.70
C PRO A 144 4.14 7.70 -4.33
N VAL A 145 4.38 6.40 -4.22
CA VAL A 145 3.38 5.40 -3.86
C VAL A 145 3.89 4.53 -2.72
N ALA A 146 3.01 4.13 -1.82
CA ALA A 146 3.28 3.12 -0.82
C ALA A 146 2.51 1.85 -1.14
N MET A 147 3.18 0.71 -1.02
CA MET A 147 2.53 -0.58 -0.82
C MET A 147 2.77 -1.05 0.60
N PHE A 148 1.77 -1.73 1.16
CA PHE A 148 1.87 -2.41 2.43
C PHE A 148 2.14 -3.90 2.16
N PRO A 149 3.31 -4.42 2.54
CA PRO A 149 3.68 -5.80 2.28
C PRO A 149 2.80 -6.76 3.09
N SER A 150 2.59 -7.96 2.55
CA SER A 150 1.99 -9.07 3.31
C SER A 150 2.80 -9.39 4.59
N PRO A 151 2.20 -10.06 5.60
CA PRO A 151 2.90 -10.41 6.83
C PRO A 151 4.20 -11.19 6.62
N SER A 152 4.26 -12.10 5.64
CA SER A 152 5.48 -12.86 5.32
C SER A 152 6.58 -11.96 4.76
N THR A 153 6.24 -11.04 3.86
CA THR A 153 7.18 -10.07 3.30
C THR A 153 7.62 -9.05 4.36
N ASP A 154 6.70 -8.57 5.21
CA ASP A 154 7.02 -7.69 6.34
C ASP A 154 8.03 -8.34 7.31
N MET A 155 7.80 -9.60 7.70
CA MET A 155 8.74 -10.35 8.53
C MET A 155 10.13 -10.43 7.87
N MET A 156 10.19 -10.73 6.58
CA MET A 156 11.45 -10.81 5.82
C MET A 156 12.19 -9.46 5.82
N ILE A 157 11.48 -8.36 5.58
CA ILE A 157 12.05 -7.00 5.61
C ILE A 157 12.60 -6.70 7.02
N ARG A 158 11.82 -7.00 8.06
CA ARG A 158 12.21 -6.71 9.44
C ARG A 158 13.45 -7.50 9.86
N GLU A 159 13.52 -8.78 9.52
CA GLU A 159 14.70 -9.60 9.76
C GLU A 159 15.93 -9.05 9.03
N ARG A 160 15.77 -8.64 7.76
CA ARG A 160 16.86 -8.10 6.94
C ARG A 160 17.48 -6.82 7.52
N TYR A 161 16.66 -5.92 8.06
CA TYR A 161 17.12 -4.63 8.60
C TYR A 161 17.24 -4.60 10.13
N GLY A 162 17.03 -5.73 10.82
CA GLY A 162 17.09 -5.81 12.28
C GLY A 162 16.02 -4.97 12.98
N ILE A 163 14.86 -4.80 12.35
CA ILE A 163 13.73 -4.05 12.90
C ILE A 163 13.05 -4.91 13.96
N THR A 164 12.92 -4.38 15.18
CA THR A 164 12.24 -5.10 16.26
C THR A 164 10.77 -5.28 15.94
N LEU A 165 10.23 -6.47 16.20
CA LEU A 165 8.79 -6.74 16.14
C LEU A 165 8.09 -5.95 17.25
N ASP A 166 7.54 -4.81 16.88
CA ASP A 166 6.61 -4.03 17.68
C ASP A 166 5.28 -4.00 16.94
N SER A 167 4.22 -4.52 17.55
CA SER A 167 2.89 -4.60 16.95
C SER A 167 2.25 -3.23 16.70
N ARG A 168 2.87 -2.16 17.20
CA ARG A 168 2.46 -0.77 16.95
C ARG A 168 3.11 -0.18 15.69
N CYS A 169 4.07 -0.89 15.09
CA CYS A 169 4.76 -0.42 13.89
C CYS A 169 4.30 -1.20 12.67
N ALA A 170 4.02 -0.50 11.58
CA ALA A 170 3.83 -1.06 10.25
C ALA A 170 5.03 -0.72 9.35
N THR A 171 5.15 -1.46 8.25
CA THR A 171 6.19 -1.27 7.24
C THR A 171 5.52 -0.97 5.91
N ALA A 172 6.12 -0.09 5.11
CA ALA A 172 5.75 0.13 3.73
C ALA A 172 6.97 0.11 2.82
N ILE A 173 6.76 -0.34 1.58
CA ILE A 173 7.71 -0.13 0.50
C ILE A 173 7.22 1.08 -0.30
N VAL A 174 7.93 2.20 -0.17
CA VAL A 174 7.64 3.44 -0.87
C VAL A 174 8.43 3.49 -2.16
N GLY A 175 7.74 3.44 -3.30
CA GLY A 175 8.30 3.58 -4.64
C GLY A 175 8.07 4.99 -5.20
N PHE A 176 9.06 5.57 -5.88
CA PHE A 176 8.91 6.85 -6.57
C PHE A 176 9.96 7.05 -7.68
N ASP A 177 9.75 8.06 -8.52
CA ASP A 177 10.71 8.49 -9.54
C ASP A 177 11.31 9.86 -9.18
N GLU A 178 12.49 10.17 -9.70
CA GLU A 178 13.06 11.52 -9.64
C GLU A 178 12.45 12.44 -10.72
N VAL A 179 12.31 13.73 -10.38
CA VAL A 179 11.85 14.81 -11.30
C VAL A 179 12.87 15.09 -12.40
#